data_AF-A0A7I9VBD8-F1
#
_entry.id   AF-A0A7I9VBD8-F1
#
_cell.length_a   1.000
_cell.length_b   1.000
_cell.length_c   1.000
_cell.angle_alpha   90.00
_cell.angle_beta   90.00
_cell.angle_gamma   90.00
#
_symmetry.space_group_name_H-M   'P 1'
#
loop_
_entity.id
_entity.type
_entity.pdbx_description
1 polymer ?
#
loop_
_entity_poly.entity_id
_entity_poly.type
_entity_poly.pdbx_seq_one_letter_code
_entity_poly.pdbx_strand_id
1 'polypeptide(L)'
;MFSERVHSTRAERKSATRERVIASAQRLFVEQGFGVTTIRQIAADAGVSVGTVMGVGDKNSLLLAAFDGWIGAVHRGRGEVSPGRDPVTRIGDVVQPFLDIFDADLDLAREYGAVLARGSASTEVFGALAAALQNDFATVFADAGLGPDAEPAARAVYLAYLGLVMTSAVVESDAAAIRADLEAVAAVLLRSPAVHSLPEES
;
A
#
# COMPACT_ATOMS: atom_id res chain seq x y z
N MET A 1 -20.48 42.62 14.56
CA MET A 1 -19.85 41.67 13.63
C MET A 1 -19.69 40.36 14.38
N PHE A 2 -20.72 39.51 14.29
CA PHE A 2 -20.86 38.32 15.14
C PHE A 2 -19.90 37.22 14.68
N SER A 3 -19.16 36.63 15.63
CA SER A 3 -18.31 35.46 15.42
C SER A 3 -19.11 34.30 14.84
N GLU A 4 -18.81 33.96 13.60
CA GLU A 4 -19.19 32.68 13.02
C GLU A 4 -18.28 31.58 13.59
N ARG A 5 -18.67 31.06 14.75
CA ARG A 5 -18.13 29.77 15.23
C ARG A 5 -18.81 28.69 14.41
N VAL A 6 -18.14 28.21 13.38
CA VAL A 6 -18.54 27.03 12.62
C VAL A 6 -18.68 25.86 13.60
N HIS A 7 -19.91 25.50 13.95
CA HIS A 7 -20.18 24.28 14.72
C HIS A 7 -19.88 23.09 13.80
N SER A 8 -18.66 22.57 13.89
CA SER A 8 -18.26 21.37 13.16
C SER A 8 -19.32 20.28 13.33
N THR A 9 -19.71 19.67 12.22
CA THR A 9 -20.80 18.69 12.14
C THR A 9 -20.47 17.44 12.95
N ARG A 10 -21.48 16.65 13.35
CA ARG A 10 -21.26 15.40 14.08
C ARG A 10 -20.36 14.42 13.29
N ALA A 11 -20.46 14.44 11.96
CA ALA A 11 -19.65 13.61 11.07
C ALA A 11 -18.17 14.05 11.08
N GLU A 12 -17.90 15.35 10.95
CA GLU A 12 -16.53 15.89 11.01
C GLU A 12 -15.85 15.59 12.35
N ARG A 13 -16.54 15.79 13.48
CA ARG A 13 -15.97 15.46 14.81
C ARG A 13 -15.65 13.99 14.95
N LYS A 14 -16.46 13.11 14.34
CA LYS A 14 -16.21 11.67 14.31
C LYS A 14 -14.98 11.35 13.46
N SER A 15 -14.83 11.97 12.28
CA SER A 15 -13.64 11.81 11.43
C SER A 15 -12.37 12.29 12.13
N ALA A 16 -12.38 13.51 12.67
CA ALA A 16 -11.25 14.08 13.39
C ALA A 16 -10.84 13.23 14.61
N THR A 17 -11.80 12.61 15.29
CA THR A 17 -11.50 11.68 16.39
C THR A 17 -10.88 10.39 15.88
N ARG A 18 -11.40 9.82 14.78
CA ARG A 18 -10.83 8.64 14.13
C ARG A 18 -9.39 8.88 13.68
N GLU A 19 -9.13 9.99 13.01
CA GLU A 19 -7.79 10.38 12.53
C GLU A 19 -6.81 10.54 13.69
N ARG A 20 -7.20 11.23 14.78
CA ARG A 20 -6.36 11.33 15.98
C ARG A 20 -6.02 9.98 16.58
N VAL A 21 -6.99 9.08 16.71
CA VAL A 21 -6.76 7.73 17.25
C VAL A 21 -5.80 6.93 16.38
N ILE A 22 -5.96 6.98 15.05
CA ILE A 22 -5.07 6.28 14.11
C ILE A 22 -3.65 6.87 14.17
N ALA A 23 -3.51 8.20 14.19
CA ALA A 23 -2.21 8.86 14.28
C ALA A 23 -1.47 8.54 15.59
N SER A 24 -2.20 8.46 16.71
CA SER A 24 -1.68 8.02 18.00
C SER A 24 -1.25 6.56 17.98
N ALA A 25 -2.08 5.67 17.42
CA ALA A 25 -1.73 4.25 17.27
C ALA A 25 -0.48 4.07 16.43
N GLN A 26 -0.42 4.73 15.28
CA GLN A 26 0.72 4.74 14.37
C GLN A 26 2.01 5.17 15.08
N ARG A 27 1.99 6.31 15.78
CA ARG A 27 3.16 6.80 16.52
C ARG A 27 3.64 5.78 17.55
N LEU A 28 2.72 5.26 18.37
CA LEU A 28 3.08 4.28 19.41
C LEU A 28 3.57 2.95 18.82
N PHE A 29 3.00 2.49 17.70
CA PHE A 29 3.48 1.27 17.04
C PHE A 29 4.93 1.41 16.57
N VAL A 30 5.31 2.57 16.04
CA VAL A 30 6.69 2.86 15.61
C VAL A 30 7.63 3.07 16.80
N GLU A 31 7.20 3.81 17.82
CA GLU A 31 8.09 4.21 18.93
C GLU A 31 8.41 3.09 19.93
N GLN A 32 7.44 2.20 20.20
CA GLN A 32 7.58 1.15 21.23
C GLN A 32 7.23 -0.26 20.71
N GLY A 33 6.89 -0.39 19.43
CA GLY A 33 6.53 -1.65 18.80
C GLY A 33 5.03 -1.99 18.92
N PHE A 34 4.55 -2.76 17.95
CA PHE A 34 3.16 -3.23 17.92
C PHE A 34 2.82 -4.05 19.16
N GLY A 35 3.59 -5.09 19.49
CA GLY A 35 3.30 -6.02 20.60
C GLY A 35 3.08 -5.33 21.95
N VAL A 36 3.94 -4.37 22.29
CA VAL A 36 3.93 -3.63 23.57
C VAL A 36 2.77 -2.62 23.65
N THR A 37 2.36 -2.06 22.51
CA THR A 37 1.33 -1.02 22.48
C THR A 37 -0.05 -1.54 22.89
N THR A 38 -0.70 -0.85 23.83
CA THR A 38 -2.04 -1.18 24.31
C THR A 38 -3.08 -0.14 23.89
N ILE A 39 -4.34 -0.57 23.76
CA ILE A 39 -5.47 0.34 23.50
C ILE A 39 -5.56 1.47 24.54
N ARG A 40 -5.18 1.19 25.80
CA ARG A 40 -5.19 2.18 26.88
C ARG A 40 -4.13 3.26 26.67
N GLN A 41 -2.93 2.89 26.23
CA GLN A 41 -1.88 3.85 25.89
C GLN A 41 -2.32 4.72 24.70
N ILE A 42 -2.90 4.11 23.66
CA ILE A 42 -3.45 4.84 22.50
C ILE A 42 -4.53 5.83 22.95
N ALA A 43 -5.44 5.41 23.83
CA ALA A 43 -6.49 6.29 24.34
C ALA A 43 -5.93 7.48 25.13
N ALA A 44 -4.94 7.23 26.00
CA ALA A 44 -4.28 8.27 26.79
C ALA A 44 -3.56 9.28 25.90
N ASP A 45 -2.80 8.79 24.92
CA ASP A 45 -2.06 9.62 23.97
C ASP A 45 -2.97 10.41 23.02
N ALA A 46 -4.06 9.82 22.53
CA ALA A 46 -5.05 10.48 21.69
C ALA A 46 -5.98 11.45 22.47
N GLY A 47 -5.92 11.45 23.81
CA GLY A 47 -6.81 12.24 24.67
C GLY A 47 -8.28 11.84 24.55
N VAL A 48 -8.58 10.55 24.45
CA VAL A 48 -9.94 10.00 24.33
C VAL A 48 -10.17 8.84 25.29
N SER A 49 -11.41 8.36 25.41
CA SER A 49 -11.71 7.18 26.21
C SER A 49 -11.31 5.88 25.50
N VAL A 50 -11.05 4.82 26.25
CA VAL A 50 -10.83 3.46 25.69
C VAL A 50 -12.01 3.03 24.81
N GLY A 51 -13.25 3.32 25.24
CA GLY A 51 -14.45 3.02 24.44
C GLY A 51 -14.49 3.77 23.12
N THR A 52 -13.94 4.99 23.07
CA THR A 52 -13.80 5.76 21.82
C THR A 52 -12.81 5.10 20.88
N VAL A 53 -11.66 4.63 21.38
CA VAL A 53 -10.67 3.88 20.57
C VAL A 53 -11.27 2.59 20.04
N MET A 54 -11.93 1.80 20.89
CA MET A 54 -12.62 0.57 20.47
C MET A 54 -13.73 0.83 19.46
N GLY A 55 -14.37 2.00 19.50
CA GLY A 55 -15.34 2.44 18.49
C GLY A 55 -14.71 2.82 17.14
N VAL A 56 -13.41 3.10 17.10
CA VAL A 56 -12.63 3.27 15.86
C VAL A 56 -12.17 1.93 15.31
N GLY A 57 -11.70 1.04 16.18
CA GLY A 57 -11.26 -0.31 15.84
C GLY A 57 -10.48 -0.97 16.98
N ASP A 58 -10.31 -2.29 16.90
CA ASP A 58 -9.36 -3.00 17.75
C ASP A 58 -7.90 -2.75 17.31
N LYS A 59 -6.93 -3.28 18.06
CA LYS A 59 -5.51 -3.03 17.82
C LYS A 59 -5.06 -3.45 16.42
N ASN A 60 -5.59 -4.56 15.90
CA ASN A 60 -5.30 -5.05 14.55
C ASN A 60 -5.90 -4.13 13.48
N SER A 61 -7.14 -3.68 13.66
CA SER A 61 -7.80 -2.74 12.76
C SER A 61 -7.10 -1.38 12.74
N LEU A 62 -6.56 -0.95 13.88
CA LEU A 62 -5.75 0.27 13.98
C LEU A 62 -4.41 0.13 13.26
N LEU A 63 -3.78 -1.04 13.29
CA LEU A 63 -2.56 -1.32 12.52
C LEU A 63 -2.83 -1.22 11.02
N LEU A 64 -3.89 -1.88 10.55
CA LEU A 64 -4.31 -1.80 9.14
C LEU A 64 -4.58 -0.35 8.72
N ALA A 65 -5.33 0.40 9.52
CA ALA A 65 -5.67 1.79 9.22
C ALA A 65 -4.43 2.72 9.24
N ALA A 66 -3.42 2.43 10.07
CA ALA A 66 -2.17 3.17 10.08
C ALA A 66 -1.37 2.95 8.78
N PHE A 67 -1.23 1.69 8.36
CA PHE A 67 -0.58 1.36 7.09
C PHE A 67 -1.35 1.90 5.88
N ASP A 68 -2.68 1.83 5.88
CA ASP A 68 -3.52 2.45 4.84
C ASP A 68 -3.24 3.96 4.73
N GLY A 69 -3.06 4.64 5.87
CA GLY A 69 -2.69 6.05 5.94
C GLY A 69 -1.30 6.35 5.35
N TRP A 70 -0.31 5.54 5.72
CA TRP A 70 1.06 5.64 5.18
C TRP A 70 1.12 5.40 3.69
N ILE A 71 0.56 4.29 3.23
CA ILE A 71 0.50 3.90 1.84
C ILE A 71 -0.25 4.96 1.03
N GLY A 72 -1.35 5.49 1.56
CA GLY A 72 -2.08 6.59 0.94
C GLY A 72 -1.27 7.89 0.87
N ALA A 73 -0.46 8.20 1.89
CA ALA A 73 0.41 9.37 1.89
C ALA A 73 1.55 9.25 0.86
N VAL A 74 2.19 8.09 0.80
CA VAL A 74 3.21 7.77 -0.21
C VAL A 74 2.62 7.88 -1.62
N HIS A 75 1.45 7.29 -1.85
CA HIS A 75 0.78 7.36 -3.13
C HIS A 75 0.46 8.81 -3.55
N ARG A 76 0.00 9.67 -2.62
CA ARG A 76 -0.24 11.10 -2.90
C ARG A 76 1.04 11.91 -3.12
N GLY A 77 2.15 11.50 -2.53
CA GLY A 77 3.44 12.16 -2.64
C GLY A 77 4.24 11.79 -3.88
N ARG A 78 3.85 10.70 -4.58
CA ARG A 78 4.58 10.27 -5.78
C ARG A 78 4.33 11.23 -6.95
N GLY A 79 5.38 11.52 -7.71
CA GLY A 79 5.27 12.21 -8.99
C GLY A 79 4.75 11.30 -10.10
N GLU A 80 4.51 11.87 -11.28
CA GLU A 80 4.21 11.08 -12.48
C GLU A 80 5.37 10.15 -12.83
N VAL A 81 5.05 8.97 -13.38
CA VAL A 81 6.04 8.01 -13.85
C VAL A 81 6.85 8.65 -14.97
N SER A 82 8.12 8.99 -14.70
CA SER A 82 8.96 9.72 -15.64
C SER A 82 9.21 8.89 -16.93
N PRO A 83 8.97 9.46 -18.12
CA PRO A 83 9.25 8.79 -19.38
C PRO A 83 10.76 8.75 -19.69
N GLY A 84 11.18 7.84 -20.56
CA GLY A 84 12.53 7.83 -21.15
C GLY A 84 13.61 7.06 -20.37
N ARG A 85 13.29 6.46 -19.21
CA ARG A 85 14.12 5.42 -18.58
C ARG A 85 13.80 4.04 -19.14
N ASP A 86 14.74 3.10 -18.97
CA ASP A 86 14.52 1.68 -19.21
C ASP A 86 13.24 1.19 -18.49
N PRO A 87 12.32 0.48 -19.19
CA PRO A 87 11.03 0.11 -18.63
C PRO A 87 11.12 -0.83 -17.43
N VAL A 88 12.12 -1.71 -17.37
CA VAL A 88 12.32 -2.61 -16.20
C VAL A 88 12.62 -1.78 -14.96
N THR A 89 13.56 -0.85 -15.08
CA THR A 89 13.93 0.08 -13.99
C THR A 89 12.72 0.91 -13.52
N ARG A 90 11.86 1.34 -14.46
CA ARG A 90 10.63 2.10 -14.14
C ARG A 90 9.64 1.28 -13.30
N ILE A 91 9.51 -0.03 -13.54
CA ILE A 91 8.67 -0.90 -12.71
C ILE A 91 9.17 -0.91 -11.25
N GLY A 92 10.49 -1.04 -11.05
CA GLY A 92 11.10 -0.94 -9.72
C GLY A 92 10.88 0.43 -9.06
N ASP A 93 11.03 1.51 -9.84
CA ASP A 93 10.84 2.88 -9.35
C ASP A 93 9.37 3.14 -8.91
N VAL A 94 8.38 2.50 -9.53
CA VAL A 94 6.96 2.62 -9.15
C VAL A 94 6.68 2.01 -7.77
N VAL A 95 7.34 0.89 -7.42
CA VAL A 95 7.11 0.21 -6.15
C VAL A 95 8.05 0.66 -5.03
N GLN A 96 9.21 1.24 -5.34
CA GLN A 96 10.22 1.60 -4.35
C GLN A 96 9.66 2.39 -3.15
N PRO A 97 8.85 3.45 -3.34
CA PRO A 97 8.35 4.22 -2.19
C PRO A 97 7.46 3.40 -1.25
N PHE A 98 6.83 2.34 -1.74
CA PHE A 98 6.03 1.43 -0.93
C PHE A 98 6.92 0.42 -0.20
N LEU A 99 7.96 -0.08 -0.87
CA LEU A 99 8.95 -0.97 -0.27
C LEU A 99 9.71 -0.29 0.88
N ASP A 100 10.01 1.01 0.75
CA ASP A 100 10.64 1.81 1.80
C ASP A 100 9.82 1.82 3.11
N ILE A 101 8.49 1.66 3.04
CA ILE A 101 7.63 1.54 4.24
C ILE A 101 7.95 0.24 5.00
N PHE A 102 8.22 -0.85 4.29
CA PHE A 102 8.52 -2.15 4.90
C PHE A 102 9.92 -2.19 5.50
N ASP A 103 10.88 -1.50 4.88
CA ASP A 103 12.26 -1.38 5.39
C ASP A 103 12.37 -0.51 6.65
N ALA A 104 11.44 0.45 6.85
CA ALA A 104 11.48 1.36 7.98
C ALA A 104 11.35 0.65 9.34
N ASP A 105 10.55 -0.42 9.41
CA ASP A 105 10.38 -1.27 10.59
C ASP A 105 9.91 -2.67 10.17
N LEU A 106 10.87 -3.60 10.04
CA LEU A 106 10.61 -4.97 9.58
C LEU A 106 9.69 -5.74 10.53
N ASP A 107 9.77 -5.50 11.83
CA ASP A 107 8.94 -6.21 12.81
C ASP A 107 7.49 -5.71 12.73
N LEU A 108 7.29 -4.40 12.59
CA LEU A 108 5.96 -3.83 12.37
C LEU A 108 5.35 -4.26 11.03
N ALA A 109 6.17 -4.32 9.98
CA ALA A 109 5.79 -4.84 8.67
C ALA A 109 5.34 -6.31 8.73
N ARG A 110 6.05 -7.15 9.49
CA ARG A 110 5.67 -8.55 9.73
C ARG A 110 4.33 -8.67 10.45
N GLU A 111 4.10 -7.84 11.47
CA GLU A 111 2.82 -7.80 12.18
C GLU A 111 1.67 -7.38 11.25
N TYR A 112 1.90 -6.37 10.41
CA TYR A 112 0.93 -5.95 9.39
C TYR A 112 0.61 -7.08 8.41
N GLY A 113 1.63 -7.75 7.86
CA GLY A 113 1.46 -8.90 6.97
C GLY A 113 0.68 -10.04 7.61
N ALA A 114 0.96 -10.34 8.88
CA ALA A 114 0.24 -11.37 9.64
C ALA A 114 -1.22 -11.00 9.90
N VAL A 115 -1.52 -9.72 10.19
CA VAL A 115 -2.91 -9.24 10.33
C VAL A 115 -3.64 -9.28 8.99
N LEU A 116 -2.98 -8.90 7.90
CA LEU A 116 -3.54 -8.93 6.55
C LEU A 116 -3.91 -10.36 6.12
N ALA A 117 -3.01 -11.33 6.35
CA ALA A 117 -3.23 -12.74 6.02
C ALA A 117 -4.41 -13.37 6.78
N ARG A 118 -4.78 -12.84 7.95
CA ARG A 118 -5.96 -13.29 8.72
C ARG A 118 -7.29 -12.74 8.18
N GLY A 119 -7.28 -11.96 7.10
CA GLY A 119 -8.48 -11.57 6.36
C GLY A 119 -9.27 -10.41 6.95
N SER A 120 -8.62 -9.50 7.68
CA SER A 120 -9.28 -8.38 8.38
C SER A 120 -9.22 -7.02 7.66
N ALA A 121 -8.64 -6.95 6.45
CA ALA A 121 -8.43 -5.69 5.75
C ALA A 121 -9.70 -5.12 5.08
N SER A 122 -9.83 -3.80 5.09
CA SER A 122 -10.90 -3.09 4.36
C SER A 122 -10.65 -3.14 2.86
N THR A 123 -11.54 -3.81 2.14
CA THR A 123 -11.47 -4.07 0.69
C THR A 123 -11.43 -2.83 -0.20
N GLU A 124 -11.88 -1.65 0.27
CA GLU A 124 -11.98 -0.44 -0.57
C GLU A 124 -10.65 0.30 -0.79
N VAL A 125 -9.83 0.49 0.25
CA VAL A 125 -8.54 1.21 0.13
C VAL A 125 -7.53 0.41 -0.68
N PHE A 126 -7.46 -0.90 -0.43
CA PHE A 126 -6.66 -1.81 -1.21
C PHE A 126 -7.07 -1.80 -2.68
N GLY A 127 -8.36 -1.67 -2.99
CA GLY A 127 -8.86 -1.59 -4.37
C GLY A 127 -8.38 -0.35 -5.12
N ALA A 128 -8.52 0.84 -4.50
CA ALA A 128 -8.09 2.09 -5.13
C ALA A 128 -6.57 2.14 -5.37
N LEU A 129 -5.78 1.70 -4.39
CA LEU A 129 -4.34 1.63 -4.54
C LEU A 129 -3.91 0.58 -5.57
N ALA A 130 -4.54 -0.59 -5.56
CA ALA A 130 -4.30 -1.64 -6.55
C ALA A 130 -4.54 -1.13 -7.97
N ALA A 131 -5.63 -0.38 -8.18
CA ALA A 131 -5.93 0.22 -9.46
C ALA A 131 -4.86 1.24 -9.87
N ALA A 132 -4.42 2.08 -8.94
CA ALA A 132 -3.39 3.09 -9.22
C ALA A 132 -2.01 2.49 -9.56
N LEU A 133 -1.60 1.41 -8.88
CA LEU A 133 -0.37 0.69 -9.21
C LEU A 133 -0.48 -0.02 -10.57
N GLN A 134 -1.61 -0.69 -10.83
CA GLN A 134 -1.84 -1.33 -12.13
C GLN A 134 -1.84 -0.32 -13.27
N ASN A 135 -2.41 0.87 -13.08
CA ASN A 135 -2.40 1.93 -14.08
C ASN A 135 -0.96 2.42 -14.40
N ASP A 136 -0.11 2.54 -13.38
CA ASP A 136 1.29 2.91 -13.59
C ASP A 136 2.07 1.85 -14.34
N PHE A 137 1.93 0.59 -13.94
CA PHE A 137 2.57 -0.51 -14.65
C PHE A 137 2.07 -0.59 -16.09
N ALA A 138 0.77 -0.40 -16.33
CA ALA A 138 0.20 -0.38 -17.67
C ALA A 138 0.78 0.76 -18.51
N THR A 139 0.99 1.94 -17.91
CA THR A 139 1.65 3.08 -18.58
C THR A 139 3.09 2.72 -18.97
N VAL A 140 3.86 2.13 -18.06
CA VAL A 140 5.24 1.70 -18.33
C VAL A 140 5.28 0.66 -19.46
N PHE A 141 4.38 -0.32 -19.45
CA PHE A 141 4.30 -1.35 -20.48
C PHE A 141 3.81 -0.83 -21.83
N ALA A 142 2.86 0.11 -21.83
CA ALA A 142 2.39 0.77 -23.04
C ALA A 142 3.50 1.59 -23.71
N ASP A 143 4.27 2.36 -22.92
CA ASP A 143 5.43 3.11 -23.40
C ASP A 143 6.53 2.19 -23.96
N ALA A 144 6.63 0.96 -23.45
CA ALA A 144 7.55 -0.06 -23.93
C ALA A 144 7.06 -0.79 -25.20
N GLY A 145 5.85 -0.47 -25.70
CA GLY A 145 5.32 -0.99 -26.95
C GLY A 145 4.50 -2.29 -26.84
N LEU A 146 4.04 -2.67 -25.65
CA LEU A 146 3.23 -3.89 -25.48
C LEU A 146 1.81 -3.78 -26.04
N GLY A 147 1.34 -2.56 -26.36
CA GLY A 147 0.03 -2.34 -26.97
C GLY A 147 -1.11 -3.01 -26.15
N PRO A 148 -1.89 -3.92 -26.73
CA PRO A 148 -3.00 -4.59 -26.03
C PRO A 148 -2.56 -5.47 -24.86
N ASP A 149 -1.30 -5.91 -24.83
CA ASP A 149 -0.76 -6.76 -23.77
C ASP A 149 -0.33 -5.98 -22.51
N ALA A 150 -0.34 -4.64 -22.56
CA ALA A 150 0.10 -3.79 -21.45
C ALA A 150 -0.75 -3.97 -20.17
N GLU A 151 -2.08 -4.05 -20.31
CA GLU A 151 -2.97 -4.27 -19.16
C GLU A 151 -2.83 -5.67 -18.52
N PRO A 152 -2.82 -6.78 -19.30
CA PRO A 152 -2.48 -8.09 -18.76
C PRO A 152 -1.11 -8.15 -18.08
N ALA A 153 -0.08 -7.55 -18.68
CA ALA A 153 1.26 -7.49 -18.10
C ALA A 153 1.28 -6.71 -16.79
N ALA A 154 0.59 -5.57 -16.73
CA ALA A 154 0.44 -4.77 -15.52
C ALA A 154 -0.22 -5.56 -14.37
N ARG A 155 -1.28 -6.30 -14.68
CA ARG A 155 -1.95 -7.17 -13.70
C ARG A 155 -1.02 -8.29 -13.23
N ALA A 156 -0.26 -8.90 -14.12
CA ALA A 156 0.70 -9.96 -13.78
C ALA A 156 1.81 -9.44 -12.86
N VAL A 157 2.41 -8.28 -13.17
CA VAL A 157 3.42 -7.64 -12.31
C VAL A 157 2.83 -7.26 -10.96
N TYR A 158 1.62 -6.71 -10.93
CA TYR A 158 0.95 -6.36 -9.67
C TYR A 158 0.73 -7.59 -8.77
N LEU A 159 0.28 -8.71 -9.34
CA LEU A 159 0.11 -9.96 -8.60
C LEU A 159 1.44 -10.55 -8.14
N ALA A 160 2.49 -10.45 -8.96
CA ALA A 160 3.85 -10.85 -8.57
C ALA A 160 4.35 -10.00 -7.39
N TYR A 161 4.19 -8.67 -7.45
CA TYR A 161 4.53 -7.75 -6.36
C TYR A 161 3.81 -8.13 -5.07
N LEU A 162 2.49 -8.36 -5.11
CA LEU A 162 1.75 -8.80 -3.93
C LEU A 162 2.26 -10.15 -3.40
N GLY A 163 2.53 -11.11 -4.27
CA GLY A 163 3.07 -12.41 -3.88
C GLY A 163 4.42 -12.30 -3.18
N LEU A 164 5.32 -11.48 -3.72
CA LEU A 164 6.64 -11.22 -3.14
C LEU A 164 6.53 -10.54 -1.77
N VAL A 165 5.71 -9.49 -1.65
CA VAL A 165 5.48 -8.80 -0.36
C VAL A 165 4.88 -9.75 0.67
N MET A 166 3.86 -10.53 0.30
CA MET A 166 3.19 -11.45 1.22
C MET A 166 4.09 -12.61 1.68
N THR A 167 5.02 -13.05 0.84
CA THR A 167 5.94 -14.16 1.16
C THR A 167 7.23 -13.68 1.82
N SER A 168 7.59 -12.40 1.70
CA SER A 168 8.83 -11.82 2.24
C SER A 168 9.10 -12.16 3.71
N ALA A 169 8.05 -12.11 4.55
CA ALA A 169 8.16 -12.44 5.96
C ALA A 169 8.45 -13.94 6.23
N VAL A 170 8.09 -14.82 5.30
CA VAL A 170 8.31 -16.27 5.37
C VAL A 170 9.67 -16.66 4.78
N VAL A 171 10.09 -15.99 3.71
CA VAL A 171 11.35 -16.29 2.99
C VAL A 171 12.52 -15.42 3.44
N GLU A 172 12.32 -14.52 4.40
CA GLU A 172 13.32 -13.54 4.89
C GLU A 172 13.92 -12.69 3.76
N SER A 173 13.07 -12.19 2.85
CA SER A 173 13.48 -11.27 1.79
C SER A 173 13.34 -9.81 2.22
N ASP A 174 14.34 -8.99 1.90
CA ASP A 174 14.30 -7.53 2.07
C ASP A 174 13.69 -6.81 0.86
N ALA A 175 13.48 -5.50 0.96
CA ALA A 175 12.95 -4.69 -0.13
C ALA A 175 13.79 -4.76 -1.41
N ALA A 176 15.11 -4.83 -1.28
CA ALA A 176 16.01 -4.88 -2.43
C ALA A 176 15.82 -6.18 -3.23
N ALA A 177 15.68 -7.31 -2.54
CA ALA A 177 15.37 -8.59 -3.15
C ALA A 177 13.98 -8.58 -3.81
N ILE A 178 12.95 -8.05 -3.14
CA ILE A 178 11.59 -7.93 -3.71
C ILE A 178 11.62 -7.09 -5.00
N ARG A 179 12.34 -5.96 -4.98
CA ARG A 179 12.49 -5.10 -6.16
C ARG A 179 13.18 -5.85 -7.30
N ALA A 180 14.30 -6.50 -7.04
CA ALA A 180 15.06 -7.23 -8.04
C ALA A 180 14.23 -8.36 -8.69
N ASP A 181 13.48 -9.11 -7.89
CA ASP A 181 12.59 -10.18 -8.39
C ASP A 181 11.45 -9.61 -9.25
N LEU A 182 10.86 -8.48 -8.83
CA LEU A 182 9.82 -7.82 -9.61
C LEU A 182 10.35 -7.29 -10.95
N GLU A 183 11.54 -6.68 -10.95
CA GLU A 183 12.24 -6.25 -12.15
C GLU A 183 12.54 -7.44 -13.09
N ALA A 184 12.92 -8.60 -12.53
CA ALA A 184 13.11 -9.83 -13.31
C ALA A 184 11.80 -10.32 -13.96
N VAL A 185 10.68 -10.28 -13.24
CA VAL A 185 9.35 -10.61 -13.79
C VAL A 185 8.98 -9.65 -14.93
N ALA A 186 9.16 -8.35 -14.74
CA ALA A 186 8.91 -7.35 -15.78
C ALA A 186 9.78 -7.59 -17.03
N ALA A 187 11.06 -7.90 -16.83
CA ALA A 187 11.98 -8.21 -17.92
C ALA A 187 11.56 -9.45 -18.72
N VAL A 188 10.97 -10.47 -18.08
CA VAL A 188 10.41 -11.63 -18.78
C VAL A 188 9.20 -11.22 -19.61
N LEU A 189 8.27 -10.45 -19.05
CA LEU A 189 7.05 -10.02 -19.74
C LEU A 189 7.36 -9.15 -20.96
N LEU A 190 8.35 -8.27 -20.88
CA LEU A 190 8.81 -7.42 -21.99
C LEU A 190 9.48 -8.20 -23.13
N ARG A 191 9.98 -9.42 -22.86
CA ARG A 191 10.61 -10.29 -23.87
C ARG A 191 9.61 -11.22 -24.57
N SER A 192 8.39 -11.38 -24.05
CA SER A 192 7.39 -12.24 -24.67
C SER A 192 6.93 -11.63 -26.00
N PRO A 193 6.99 -12.38 -27.11
CA PRO A 193 6.46 -11.89 -28.38
C PRO A 193 4.95 -11.68 -28.26
N ALA A 194 4.46 -10.53 -28.76
CA ALA A 194 3.03 -10.25 -28.86
C ALA A 194 2.35 -11.41 -29.60
N VAL A 195 1.41 -12.09 -28.92
CA VAL A 195 0.67 -13.21 -29.50
C VAL A 195 -0.42 -12.63 -30.40
N HIS A 196 -0.04 -12.10 -31.55
CA HIS A 196 -0.97 -11.76 -32.62
C HIS A 196 -0.57 -12.46 -33.91
N SER A 197 -1.35 -13.50 -34.21
CA SER A 197 -1.76 -14.03 -35.53
C SER A 197 -1.74 -15.56 -35.53
N LEU A 198 -2.76 -16.20 -34.92
CA LEU A 198 -3.19 -17.49 -35.44
C LEU A 198 -3.90 -17.21 -36.76
N PRO A 199 -3.45 -17.76 -37.91
CA PRO A 199 -4.19 -17.63 -39.15
C PRO A 199 -5.53 -18.35 -38.99
N GLU A 200 -6.63 -17.71 -39.38
CA GLU A 200 -7.90 -18.41 -39.57
C GLU A 200 -7.68 -19.46 -40.66
N GLU A 201 -7.63 -20.74 -40.27
CA GLU A 201 -7.65 -21.84 -41.23
C GLU A 201 -8.95 -21.77 -42.02
N SER A 202 -8.79 -21.66 -43.34
CA SER A 202 -9.83 -21.58 -44.36
C SER A 202 -10.44 -22.93 -44.69
#